data_AF-A0A086MFB9-F1
#
_entry.id   AF-A0A086MFB9-F1
#
_cell.length_a   1.000
_cell.length_b   1.000
_cell.length_c   1.000
_cell.angle_alpha   90.00
_cell.angle_beta   90.00
_cell.angle_gamma   90.00
#
_symmetry.space_group_name_H-M   'P 1'
#
loop_
_entity.id
_entity.type
_entity.pdbx_description
1 polymer ?
#
loop_
_entity_poly.entity_id
_entity_poly.type
_entity_poly.pdbx_seq_one_letter_code
_entity_poly.pdbx_strand_id
1 'polypeptide(L)'
;MGWSQQFEAVPMRVAIFVVAVLLPATSLAQSDVWSIEVLERYASWVREGGFACPIATRIAEVEANDGGTVFKVTCGPATLPLTGEEVAFRLTVRPNGSRLAEPWRE
;
A
#
# COMPACT_ATOMS: atom_id res chain seq x y z
N MET A 1 55.32 42.20 12.25
CA MET A 1 53.98 42.48 11.70
C MET A 1 53.94 41.94 10.28
N GLY A 2 52.89 41.17 9.93
CA GLY A 2 52.57 40.83 8.54
C GLY A 2 53.04 39.44 8.05
N TRP A 3 52.36 38.38 8.48
CA TRP A 3 52.30 37.12 7.72
C TRP A 3 51.28 37.28 6.59
N SER A 4 51.67 37.02 5.35
CA SER A 4 50.74 36.79 4.23
C SER A 4 51.48 36.04 3.13
N GLN A 5 51.52 34.72 3.24
CA GLN A 5 51.76 33.86 2.08
C GLN A 5 50.39 33.34 1.62
N GLN A 6 49.96 33.82 0.46
CA GLN A 6 48.82 33.30 -0.28
C GLN A 6 49.15 31.86 -0.69
N PHE A 7 48.49 30.89 -0.05
CA PHE A 7 48.46 29.51 -0.54
C PHE A 7 47.34 29.38 -1.55
N GLU A 8 47.72 29.25 -2.82
CA GLU A 8 46.85 28.91 -3.93
C GLU A 8 46.14 27.58 -3.65
N ALA A 9 44.81 27.62 -3.79
CA ALA A 9 43.91 26.53 -3.47
C ALA A 9 44.13 25.33 -4.41
N VAL A 10 44.60 24.22 -3.84
CA VAL A 10 44.65 22.92 -4.50
C VAL A 10 43.21 22.40 -4.66
N PRO A 11 42.69 22.16 -5.88
CA PRO A 11 41.36 21.61 -6.05
C PRO A 11 41.35 20.13 -5.64
N MET A 12 40.81 19.89 -4.44
CA MET A 12 40.59 18.60 -3.81
C MET A 12 39.66 17.74 -4.67
N ARG A 13 40.21 16.89 -5.54
CA ARG A 13 39.48 15.82 -6.22
C ARG A 13 39.20 14.70 -5.21
N VAL A 14 38.17 14.89 -4.38
CA VAL A 14 37.64 13.83 -3.52
C VAL A 14 36.98 12.79 -4.43
N ALA A 15 37.69 11.70 -4.67
CA ALA A 15 37.12 10.51 -5.28
C ALA A 15 36.18 9.85 -4.26
N ILE A 16 34.89 10.21 -4.32
CA ILE A 16 33.86 9.51 -3.56
C ILE A 16 33.59 8.18 -4.28
N PHE A 17 34.30 7.14 -3.85
CA PHE A 17 33.92 5.75 -4.11
C PHE A 17 32.68 5.44 -3.23
N VAL A 18 31.48 5.80 -3.71
CA VAL A 18 30.25 5.25 -3.11
C VAL A 18 30.09 3.83 -3.60
N VAL A 19 30.25 2.89 -2.69
CA VAL A 19 29.91 1.48 -2.85
C VAL A 19 28.43 1.36 -3.20
N ALA A 20 28.11 1.22 -4.49
CA ALA A 20 26.76 0.93 -4.98
C ALA A 20 26.37 -0.55 -4.75
N VAL A 21 26.59 -1.07 -3.53
CA VAL A 21 26.27 -2.47 -3.15
C VAL A 21 25.24 -2.52 -2.02
N LEU A 22 24.55 -1.41 -1.76
CA LEU A 22 23.40 -1.34 -0.85
C LEU A 22 22.26 -0.56 -1.50
N LEU A 23 21.96 -0.87 -2.76
CA LEU A 23 20.57 -0.79 -3.17
C LEU A 23 19.90 -1.96 -2.43
N PRO A 24 19.10 -1.74 -1.37
CA PRO A 24 18.13 -2.76 -1.04
C PRO A 24 17.37 -2.94 -2.36
N ALA A 25 17.44 -4.14 -2.92
CA ALA A 25 16.45 -4.58 -3.86
C ALA A 25 15.13 -4.15 -3.26
N THR A 26 14.49 -3.16 -3.89
CA THR A 26 13.10 -2.81 -3.69
C THR A 26 12.32 -4.04 -4.10
N SER A 27 12.38 -5.06 -3.26
CA SER A 27 11.66 -6.29 -3.41
C SER A 27 10.23 -5.87 -3.15
N LEU A 28 9.47 -5.80 -4.24
CA LEU A 28 8.04 -6.05 -4.50
C LEU A 28 7.22 -6.72 -3.37
N ALA A 29 7.45 -6.29 -2.15
CA ALA A 29 6.88 -6.70 -0.88
C ALA A 29 6.90 -5.49 0.04
N GLN A 30 6.70 -4.29 -0.52
CA GLN A 30 5.98 -3.28 0.24
C GLN A 30 4.59 -3.87 0.39
N SER A 31 4.40 -4.68 1.44
CA SER A 31 3.08 -5.12 1.90
C SER A 31 2.15 -3.95 1.67
N ASP A 32 1.09 -4.12 0.88
CA ASP A 32 0.12 -3.06 0.60
C ASP A 32 -0.53 -2.64 1.93
N VAL A 33 0.18 -1.81 2.69
CA VAL A 33 -0.29 -1.18 3.91
C VAL A 33 -1.15 -0.05 3.41
N TRP A 34 -2.37 -0.41 3.06
CA TRP A 34 -3.42 0.54 2.76
C TRP A 34 -3.61 1.44 3.98
N SER A 35 -3.76 2.74 3.73
CA SER A 35 -4.09 3.67 4.80
C SER A 35 -5.42 3.29 5.44
N ILE A 36 -5.62 3.66 6.70
CA ILE A 36 -6.89 3.41 7.41
C ILE A 36 -8.07 3.99 6.62
N GLU A 37 -7.91 5.16 6.01
CA GLU A 37 -8.94 5.76 5.15
C GLU A 37 -9.31 4.85 3.96
N VAL A 38 -8.32 4.20 3.33
CA VAL A 38 -8.59 3.26 2.24
C VAL A 38 -9.30 2.02 2.76
N LEU A 39 -8.86 1.46 3.89
CA LEU A 39 -9.52 0.31 4.51
C LEU A 39 -10.98 0.62 4.87
N GLU A 40 -11.25 1.77 5.47
CA GLU A 40 -12.62 2.22 5.81
C GLU A 40 -13.48 2.43 4.56
N ARG A 41 -12.89 2.98 3.49
CA ARG A 41 -13.58 3.17 2.20
C ARG A 41 -13.96 1.84 1.55
N TYR A 42 -13.06 0.87 1.52
CA TYR A 42 -13.39 -0.45 0.95
C TYR A 42 -14.39 -1.20 1.83
N ALA A 43 -14.29 -1.07 3.16
CA ALA A 43 -15.29 -1.59 4.08
C ALA A 43 -16.66 -0.95 3.87
N SER A 44 -16.73 0.36 3.57
CA SER A 44 -18.00 1.02 3.24
C SER A 44 -18.60 0.47 1.95
N TRP A 45 -17.80 0.18 0.93
CA TRP A 45 -18.29 -0.40 -0.32
C TRP A 45 -18.85 -1.83 -0.15
N VAL A 46 -18.22 -2.63 0.71
CA VAL A 46 -18.76 -3.96 1.05
C VAL A 46 -20.09 -3.83 1.81
N ARG A 47 -20.21 -2.85 2.72
CA ARG A 47 -21.46 -2.55 3.44
C ARG A 47 -22.56 -2.01 2.53
N GLU A 48 -22.24 -1.17 1.56
CA GLU A 48 -23.16 -0.71 0.50
C GLU A 48 -23.75 -1.89 -0.28
N GLY A 49 -22.98 -2.97 -0.44
CA GLY A 49 -23.43 -4.24 -1.01
C GLY A 49 -24.30 -5.11 -0.09
N GLY A 50 -24.58 -4.66 1.14
CA GLY A 50 -25.44 -5.37 2.10
C GLY A 50 -24.71 -6.35 3.03
N PHE A 51 -23.38 -6.38 3.04
CA PHE A 51 -22.60 -7.29 3.87
C PHE A 51 -22.07 -6.64 5.15
N ALA A 52 -21.83 -7.45 6.18
CA ALA A 52 -21.20 -6.99 7.41
C ALA A 52 -19.69 -6.84 7.21
N CYS A 53 -19.22 -5.60 7.08
CA CYS A 53 -17.79 -5.26 7.09
C CYS A 53 -17.54 -4.01 7.93
N PRO A 54 -17.35 -4.17 9.26
CA PRO A 54 -17.10 -3.03 10.15
C PRO A 54 -15.79 -2.30 9.81
N ILE A 55 -14.72 -3.07 9.60
CA ILE A 55 -13.41 -2.57 9.20
C ILE A 55 -12.77 -3.57 8.23
N ALA A 56 -12.16 -3.06 7.15
CA ALA A 56 -11.32 -3.88 6.30
C ALA A 56 -9.95 -4.02 6.98
N THR A 57 -9.44 -5.24 7.06
CA THR A 57 -8.11 -5.52 7.63
C THR A 57 -7.08 -5.70 6.54
N ARG A 58 -7.48 -6.18 5.35
CA ARG A 58 -6.61 -6.37 4.18
C ARG A 58 -7.38 -6.14 2.90
N ILE A 59 -6.69 -5.61 1.89
CA ILE A 59 -7.19 -5.49 0.52
C ILE A 59 -6.10 -6.02 -0.40
N ALA A 60 -6.47 -6.93 -1.30
CA ALA A 60 -5.60 -7.40 -2.36
C ALA A 60 -6.28 -7.17 -3.70
N GLU A 61 -5.59 -6.55 -4.65
CA GLU A 61 -6.04 -6.56 -6.05
C GLU A 61 -5.88 -7.96 -6.61
N VAL A 62 -6.93 -8.48 -7.25
CA VAL A 62 -6.98 -9.84 -7.81
C VAL A 62 -6.83 -9.78 -9.32
N GLU A 63 -7.57 -8.88 -9.96
CA GLU A 63 -7.60 -8.74 -11.41
C GLU A 63 -7.99 -7.31 -11.77
N ALA A 64 -7.36 -6.75 -12.80
CA ALA A 64 -7.77 -5.50 -13.42
C ALA A 64 -7.94 -5.70 -14.93
N ASN A 65 -9.09 -5.28 -15.45
CA ASN A 65 -9.40 -5.32 -16.88
C ASN A 65 -10.23 -4.10 -17.31
N ASP A 66 -10.51 -3.97 -18.61
CA ASP A 66 -11.31 -2.85 -19.14
C ASP A 66 -12.74 -2.78 -18.56
N GLY A 67 -13.26 -3.88 -18.00
CA GLY A 67 -14.55 -3.98 -17.32
C GLY A 67 -14.52 -3.58 -15.84
N GLY A 68 -13.34 -3.35 -15.26
CA GLY A 68 -13.14 -2.92 -13.88
C GLY A 68 -12.01 -3.63 -13.16
N THR A 69 -11.88 -3.31 -11.87
CA THR A 69 -10.89 -3.91 -10.98
C THR A 69 -11.58 -4.75 -9.91
N VAL A 70 -11.09 -5.96 -9.70
CA VAL A 70 -11.56 -6.92 -8.71
C VAL A 70 -10.58 -6.91 -7.54
N PHE A 71 -11.10 -6.70 -6.35
CA PHE A 71 -10.37 -6.72 -5.10
C PHE A 71 -10.90 -7.82 -4.20
N LYS A 72 -10.00 -8.49 -3.47
CA LYS A 72 -10.34 -9.29 -2.30
C LYS A 72 -10.23 -8.40 -1.07
N VAL A 73 -11.36 -8.09 -0.45
CA VAL A 73 -11.45 -7.27 0.76
C VAL A 73 -11.70 -8.19 1.94
N THR A 74 -10.73 -8.30 2.85
CA THR A 74 -10.87 -9.04 4.10
C THR A 74 -11.39 -8.10 5.18
N CYS A 75 -12.50 -8.49 5.80
CA CYS A 75 -13.16 -7.74 6.85
C CYS A 75 -12.98 -8.45 8.20
N GLY A 76 -12.62 -7.67 9.22
CA GLY A 76 -12.49 -8.13 10.59
C GLY A 76 -13.63 -7.65 11.49
N PRO A 77 -13.74 -8.19 12.72
CA PRO A 77 -14.69 -7.71 13.72
C PRO A 77 -14.46 -6.25 14.11
N ALA A 78 -15.52 -5.58 14.57
CA ALA A 78 -15.48 -4.15 14.95
C ALA A 78 -14.62 -3.85 16.20
N THR A 79 -14.35 -4.86 17.02
CA THR A 79 -13.59 -4.72 18.28
C THR A 79 -12.34 -5.59 18.25
N LEU A 80 -11.19 -4.98 18.54
CA LEU A 80 -9.96 -5.69 18.86
C LEU A 80 -10.09 -6.37 20.24
N PRO A 81 -9.47 -7.54 20.47
CA PRO A 81 -8.56 -8.26 19.57
C PRO A 81 -9.28 -9.01 18.46
N LEU A 82 -8.62 -9.13 17.28
CA LEU A 82 -9.07 -9.86 16.08
C LEU A 82 -9.14 -11.39 16.31
N THR A 83 -9.81 -11.83 17.37
CA THR A 83 -10.09 -13.25 17.65
C THR A 83 -11.36 -13.73 16.94
N GLY A 84 -12.03 -12.85 16.19
CA GLY A 84 -13.16 -13.19 15.34
C GLY A 84 -12.72 -13.70 13.97
N GLU A 85 -13.58 -14.47 13.32
CA GLU A 85 -13.37 -14.98 11.97
C GLU A 85 -13.25 -13.81 10.98
N GLU A 86 -12.13 -13.74 10.26
CA GLU A 86 -11.97 -12.81 9.14
C GLU A 86 -12.77 -13.35 7.94
N VAL A 87 -13.65 -12.52 7.38
CA VAL A 87 -14.46 -12.89 6.21
C VAL A 87 -13.97 -12.10 5.01
N ALA A 88 -13.77 -12.78 3.89
CA ALA A 88 -13.35 -12.14 2.64
C ALA A 88 -14.54 -11.91 1.70
N PHE A 89 -14.51 -10.78 1.01
CA PHE A 89 -15.46 -10.40 -0.01
C PHE A 89 -14.74 -10.09 -1.32
N ARG A 90 -15.35 -10.48 -2.43
CA ARG A 90 -14.98 -10.04 -3.76
C ARG A 90 -15.66 -8.71 -4.03
N LEU A 91 -14.88 -7.66 -4.19
CA LEU A 91 -15.36 -6.34 -4.59
C LEU A 91 -14.97 -6.06 -6.03
N THR A 92 -15.94 -5.88 -6.90
CA THR A 92 -15.71 -5.43 -8.28
C THR A 92 -16.06 -3.96 -8.41
N VAL A 93 -15.07 -3.14 -8.78
CA VAL A 93 -15.23 -1.71 -9.04
C VAL A 93 -15.17 -1.49 -10.56
N ARG A 94 -16.31 -1.11 -11.16
CA ARG A 94 -16.39 -0.87 -12.60
C ARG A 94 -15.96 0.56 -12.96
N PRO A 95 -15.53 0.82 -14.20
CA PRO A 95 -15.10 2.16 -14.64
C PRO A 95 -16.20 3.23 -14.54
N ASN A 96 -17.47 2.81 -14.66
CA ASN A 96 -18.62 3.70 -14.50
C ASN A 96 -18.93 4.07 -13.03
N GLY A 97 -18.10 3.65 -12.08
CA GLY A 97 -18.27 3.88 -10.65
C GLY A 97 -19.23 2.92 -9.95
N SER A 98 -19.88 2.01 -10.68
CA SER A 98 -20.70 0.96 -10.05
C SER A 98 -19.82 -0.06 -9.33
N ARG A 99 -20.32 -0.55 -8.20
CA ARG A 99 -19.60 -1.46 -7.31
C ARG A 99 -20.49 -2.66 -7.02
N LEU A 100 -19.89 -3.85 -7.01
CA LEU A 100 -20.56 -5.09 -6.65
C LEU A 100 -19.71 -5.81 -5.62
N ALA A 101 -20.30 -6.09 -4.46
CA ALA A 101 -19.70 -6.93 -3.44
C ALA A 101 -20.36 -8.32 -3.49
N GLU A 102 -19.55 -9.37 -3.38
CA GLU A 102 -20.00 -10.77 -3.34
C GLU A 102 -19.16 -11.52 -2.29
N PRO A 103 -19.67 -12.60 -1.67
CA PRO A 103 -18.86 -13.45 -0.81
C PRO A 103 -17.67 -14.02 -1.59
N TRP A 104 -16.48 -14.00 -0.98
CA TRP A 104 -15.32 -14.66 -1.60
C TRP A 104 -15.50 -16.18 -1.54
N ARG A 105 -15.21 -16.85 -2.66
CA ARG A 105 -15.16 -18.32 -2.74
C ARG A 105 -13.74 -18.72 -3.15
N GLU A 106 -13.17 -19.68 -2.45
CA GLU A 106 -11.85 -20.25 -2.76
C GLU A 106 -11.88 -21.13 -4.01
#